data_AF-A0A433UBN2-F1
#
_entry.id   AF-A0A433UBN2-F1
#
_cell.length_a   1.000
_cell.length_b   1.000
_cell.length_c   1.000
_cell.angle_alpha   90.00
_cell.angle_beta   90.00
_cell.angle_gamma   90.00
#
_symmetry.space_group_name_H-M   'P 1'
#
loop_
_entity.id
_entity.type
_entity.pdbx_description
1 polymer ?
#
loop_
_entity_poly.entity_id
_entity_poly.type
_entity_poly.pdbx_seq_one_letter_code
_entity_poly.pdbx_strand_id
1 'polypeptide(L)'
;MMVAEAYDHDRFTSNDHMHTWGIRLRETVYPSRDQAHWAYRVMSQSYGKRPSLAFKIRLYCDPDFYTSKCNVYCKAEDSWKGHYTCDKASGQKVCHPGWEGSNCENDIDECSRDSNLCNHGTCVNSLGSYTCLCQDGYIGKQEL
;
A
#
# COMPACT_ATOMS: atom_id res chain seq x y z
N MET A 1 -24.50 3.86 6.24
CA MET A 1 -25.01 4.40 7.52
C MET A 1 -24.66 3.40 8.59
N MET A 2 -24.05 3.83 9.69
CA MET A 2 -23.72 2.94 10.82
C MET A 2 -24.75 3.15 11.92
N VAL A 3 -25.07 2.09 12.66
CA VAL A 3 -26.01 2.13 13.78
C VAL A 3 -25.30 1.57 15.00
N ALA A 4 -25.44 2.26 16.13
CA ALA A 4 -24.97 1.78 17.42
C ALA A 4 -26.15 1.72 18.39
N GLU A 5 -26.26 0.66 19.17
CA GLU A 5 -27.35 0.41 20.10
C GLU A 5 -26.79 0.15 21.50
N ALA A 6 -27.45 0.69 22.52
CA ALA A 6 -27.18 0.40 23.93
C ALA A 6 -28.31 -0.44 24.51
N TYR A 7 -27.94 -1.51 25.19
CA TYR A 7 -28.84 -2.42 25.88
C TYR A 7 -28.44 -2.51 27.35
N ASP A 8 -29.43 -2.64 28.23
CA ASP A 8 -29.24 -3.01 29.61
C ASP A 8 -29.14 -4.54 29.68
N HIS A 9 -28.08 -5.05 30.31
CA HIS A 9 -27.79 -6.48 30.37
C HIS A 9 -27.68 -6.91 31.83
N ASP A 10 -28.82 -7.19 32.45
CA ASP A 10 -28.89 -7.80 33.78
C ASP A 10 -29.33 -9.27 33.71
N ARG A 11 -29.16 -9.99 34.83
CA ARG A 11 -29.44 -11.44 34.92
C ARG A 11 -30.92 -11.74 35.20
N PHE A 12 -31.74 -10.72 35.39
CA PHE A 12 -33.08 -10.82 35.96
C PHE A 12 -34.19 -10.34 35.00
N THR A 13 -33.86 -9.56 33.97
CA THR A 13 -34.73 -9.21 32.84
C THR A 13 -34.10 -9.63 31.50
N SER A 14 -34.90 -9.64 30.43
CA SER A 14 -34.36 -9.73 29.06
C SER A 14 -33.51 -8.50 28.75
N ASN A 15 -32.57 -8.59 27.79
CA ASN A 15 -31.80 -7.42 27.35
C ASN A 15 -32.72 -6.27 26.93
N ASP A 16 -32.85 -5.26 27.77
CA ASP A 16 -33.77 -4.15 27.54
C ASP A 16 -33.09 -3.06 26.70
N HIS A 17 -33.72 -2.66 25.60
CA HIS A 17 -33.16 -1.68 24.69
C HIS A 17 -33.19 -0.27 25.30
N MET A 18 -32.02 0.34 25.50
CA MET A 18 -31.90 1.67 26.12
C MET A 18 -31.96 2.79 25.08
N HIS A 19 -31.13 2.73 24.03
CA HIS A 19 -31.03 3.80 23.03
C HIS A 19 -30.37 3.35 21.72
N THR A 20 -30.77 3.97 20.61
CA THR A 20 -30.16 3.78 19.28
C THR A 20 -29.57 5.10 18.78
N TRP A 21 -28.30 5.09 18.37
CA TRP A 21 -27.66 6.20 17.66
C TRP A 21 -27.49 5.89 16.17
N GLY A 22 -28.03 6.77 15.33
CA GLY A 22 -27.74 6.77 13.89
C GLY A 22 -26.46 7.54 13.58
N ILE A 23 -25.42 6.85 13.13
CA ILE A 23 -24.12 7.44 12.81
C ILE A 23 -24.04 7.71 11.30
N ARG A 24 -24.03 9.00 10.95
CA ARG A 24 -23.72 9.48 9.59
C ARG A 24 -22.35 10.14 9.58
N LEU A 25 -21.39 9.51 8.92
CA LEU A 25 -20.09 10.11 8.63
C LEU A 25 -20.31 11.20 7.58
N ARG A 26 -20.29 12.47 8.01
CA ARG A 26 -20.44 13.64 7.12
C ARG A 26 -19.13 14.08 6.47
N GLU A 27 -18.00 13.71 7.06
CA GLU A 27 -16.69 13.95 6.48
C GLU A 27 -16.36 12.81 5.51
N THR A 28 -15.83 13.14 4.34
CA THR A 28 -15.27 12.16 3.42
C THR A 28 -14.05 11.54 4.09
N VAL A 29 -14.24 10.38 4.73
CA VAL A 29 -13.14 9.63 5.33
C VAL A 29 -12.48 8.85 4.20
N TYR A 30 -11.22 9.16 3.92
CA TYR A 30 -10.40 8.37 2.99
C TYR A 30 -9.64 7.28 3.78
N PRO A 31 -9.35 6.14 3.15
CA PRO A 31 -8.48 5.12 3.73
C PRO A 31 -7.12 5.75 4.09
N SER A 32 -6.71 5.66 5.35
CA SER A 32 -5.41 6.20 5.78
C SER A 32 -4.29 5.27 5.35
N ARG A 33 -3.31 5.82 4.62
CA ARG A 33 -2.15 5.07 4.08
C ARG A 33 -1.20 4.55 5.18
N ASP A 34 -1.21 5.19 6.34
CA ASP A 34 -0.37 4.90 7.50
C ASP A 34 -1.12 4.20 8.65
N GLN A 35 -2.41 3.90 8.46
CA GLN A 35 -3.31 3.35 9.49
C GLN A 35 -3.41 4.19 10.79
N ALA A 36 -2.86 5.41 10.81
CA ALA A 36 -2.72 6.23 12.01
C ALA A 36 -3.85 7.27 12.18
N HIS A 37 -4.57 7.59 11.11
CA HIS A 37 -5.63 8.59 11.15
C HIS A 37 -6.95 7.98 11.65
N TRP A 38 -7.45 8.55 12.74
CA TRP A 38 -8.72 8.16 13.34
C TRP A 38 -9.67 9.34 13.38
N ALA A 39 -10.91 9.13 12.98
CA ALA A 39 -11.99 10.07 13.25
C ALA A 39 -12.62 9.73 14.62
N TYR A 40 -12.63 10.71 15.53
CA TYR A 40 -13.24 10.60 16.85
C TYR A 40 -14.52 11.43 16.91
N ARG A 41 -15.61 10.86 17.44
CA ARG A 41 -16.86 11.59 17.64
C ARG A 41 -17.49 11.22 18.97
N VAL A 42 -18.08 12.23 19.61
CA VAL A 42 -18.92 12.07 20.80
C VAL A 42 -20.33 12.49 20.42
N MET A 43 -21.27 11.59 20.64
CA MET A 43 -22.70 11.83 20.56
C MET A 43 -23.24 11.94 21.99
N SER A 44 -23.22 13.15 22.53
CA SER A 44 -23.88 13.48 23.78
C SER A 44 -25.21 14.20 23.49
N GLN A 45 -26.21 13.95 24.31
CA GLN A 45 -27.40 14.80 24.37
C GLN A 45 -27.23 15.76 25.55
N SER A 46 -27.35 17.07 25.29
CA SER A 46 -27.10 18.13 26.29
C SER A 46 -28.17 18.24 27.39
N TYR A 47 -29.22 17.41 27.37
CA TYR A 47 -30.35 17.49 28.29
C TYR A 47 -30.66 16.13 28.93
N GLY A 48 -29.89 15.76 29.96
CA GLY A 48 -30.31 14.89 31.07
C GLY A 48 -30.72 13.42 30.80
N LYS A 49 -30.14 12.50 31.58
CA LYS A 49 -30.53 11.08 31.79
C LYS A 49 -30.34 10.06 30.65
N ARG A 50 -29.82 10.43 29.48
CA ARG A 50 -29.50 9.45 28.41
C ARG A 50 -28.01 9.09 28.38
N PRO A 51 -27.66 7.85 28.01
CA PRO A 51 -26.26 7.47 27.81
C PRO A 51 -25.61 8.36 26.74
N SER A 52 -24.30 8.59 26.88
CA SER A 52 -23.49 9.25 25.84
C SER A 52 -22.66 8.20 25.12
N LEU A 53 -22.57 8.30 23.79
CA LEU A 53 -21.77 7.40 22.98
C LEU A 53 -20.54 8.13 22.47
N ALA A 54 -19.34 7.62 22.77
CA ALA A 54 -18.11 8.05 22.14
C ALA A 54 -17.57 6.92 21.29
N PHE A 55 -17.18 7.21 20.04
CA PHE A 55 -16.62 6.21 19.15
C PHE A 55 -15.45 6.77 18.34
N LYS A 56 -14.57 5.86 17.95
CA LYS A 56 -13.42 6.12 17.09
C LYS A 56 -13.53 5.21 15.88
N ILE A 57 -13.43 5.78 14.68
CA ILE A 57 -13.48 5.05 13.42
C ILE A 57 -12.23 5.32 12.60
N ARG A 58 -11.73 4.29 11.93
CA ARG A 58 -10.67 4.37 10.93
C ARG A 58 -11.11 3.63 9.67
N LEU A 59 -10.69 4.12 8.52
CA LEU A 59 -10.78 3.41 7.24
C LEU A 59 -9.36 3.14 6.75
N TYR A 60 -9.14 1.95 6.22
CA TYR A 60 -7.87 1.52 5.62
C TYR A 60 -8.18 0.52 4.51
N CYS A 61 -7.25 0.37 3.57
CA CYS A 61 -7.36 -0.64 2.53
C CYS A 61 -6.89 -2.00 3.05
N ASP A 62 -7.43 -3.08 2.49
CA ASP A 62 -6.92 -4.43 2.70
C ASP A 62 -5.45 -4.54 2.25
N PRO A 63 -4.70 -5.57 2.70
CA PRO A 63 -3.32 -5.78 2.27
C PRO A 63 -3.19 -5.78 0.75
N ASP A 64 -2.12 -5.16 0.24
CA ASP A 64 -1.82 -5.05 -1.19
C ASP A 64 -2.84 -4.23 -2.02
N PHE A 65 -3.78 -3.53 -1.39
CA PHE A 65 -4.67 -2.57 -2.05
C PHE A 65 -4.22 -1.12 -1.82
N TYR A 66 -4.18 -0.35 -2.90
CA TYR A 66 -3.65 1.01 -2.94
C TYR A 66 -4.71 2.02 -3.40
N THR A 67 -4.30 3.29 -3.40
CA THR A 67 -5.10 4.49 -3.70
C THR A 67 -6.13 4.85 -2.62
N SER A 68 -6.70 6.04 -2.73
CA SER A 68 -7.79 6.50 -1.85
C SER A 68 -9.12 5.74 -2.04
N LYS A 69 -9.23 4.89 -3.06
CA LYS A 69 -10.41 4.07 -3.35
C LYS A 69 -10.22 2.58 -3.07
N CYS A 70 -9.02 2.14 -2.68
CA CYS A 70 -8.68 0.73 -2.47
C CYS A 70 -9.04 -0.19 -3.66
N ASN A 71 -8.93 0.29 -4.90
CA ASN A 71 -9.34 -0.46 -6.09
C ASN A 71 -8.15 -0.92 -6.97
N VAL A 72 -6.92 -0.58 -6.59
CA VAL A 72 -5.71 -1.03 -7.29
C VAL A 72 -5.03 -2.08 -6.41
N TYR A 73 -4.94 -3.31 -6.92
CA TYR A 73 -4.25 -4.41 -6.27
C TYR A 73 -2.82 -4.53 -6.81
N CYS A 74 -1.83 -4.58 -5.92
CA CYS A 74 -0.44 -4.82 -6.30
C CYS A 74 0.29 -5.57 -5.18
N LYS A 75 0.83 -6.74 -5.51
CA LYS A 75 1.71 -7.48 -4.60
C LYS A 75 3.10 -7.51 -5.18
N ALA A 76 4.09 -7.04 -4.41
CA ALA A 76 5.49 -7.07 -4.81
C ALA A 76 5.94 -8.51 -5.10
N GLU A 77 6.79 -8.66 -6.12
CA GLU A 77 7.26 -9.95 -6.63
C GLU A 77 8.71 -9.78 -7.09
N ASP A 78 9.55 -10.79 -6.82
CA ASP A 78 10.97 -10.79 -7.19
C ASP A 78 11.38 -12.23 -7.54
N SER A 79 10.77 -12.75 -8.59
CA SER A 79 10.97 -14.10 -9.08
C SER A 79 10.74 -14.17 -10.59
N TRP A 80 10.69 -15.37 -11.16
CA TRP A 80 10.42 -15.57 -12.59
C TRP A 80 9.09 -14.97 -13.09
N LYS A 81 8.16 -14.61 -12.20
CA LYS A 81 6.89 -13.96 -12.56
C LYS A 81 7.03 -12.45 -12.77
N GLY A 82 8.11 -11.85 -12.27
CA GLY A 82 8.33 -10.41 -12.32
C GLY A 82 9.25 -9.92 -11.20
N HIS A 83 9.89 -8.78 -11.47
CA HIS A 83 10.84 -8.13 -10.59
C HIS A 83 10.40 -6.69 -10.31
N TYR A 84 9.50 -6.50 -9.34
CA TYR A 84 8.91 -5.20 -9.06
C TYR A 84 8.43 -5.00 -7.62
N THR A 85 8.40 -3.72 -7.25
CA THR A 85 7.72 -3.24 -6.04
C THR A 85 6.46 -2.48 -6.42
N CYS A 86 5.62 -2.16 -5.43
CA CYS A 86 4.39 -1.41 -5.64
C CYS A 86 4.56 0.02 -5.14
N ASP A 87 4.29 1.01 -6.00
CA ASP A 87 4.25 2.40 -5.57
C ASP A 87 3.18 2.56 -4.49
N LYS A 88 3.60 3.12 -3.36
CA LYS A 88 2.75 3.20 -2.18
C LYS A 88 1.51 4.10 -2.41
N ALA A 89 1.49 4.99 -3.41
CA ALA A 89 0.43 5.99 -3.59
C ALA A 89 -0.62 5.51 -4.60
N SER A 90 -0.14 5.03 -5.75
CA SER A 90 -0.94 4.62 -6.90
C SER A 90 -1.19 3.11 -6.93
N GLY A 91 -0.32 2.30 -6.32
CA GLY A 91 -0.29 0.85 -6.52
C GLY A 91 0.29 0.44 -7.87
N GLN A 92 0.90 1.36 -8.62
CA GLN A 92 1.57 1.03 -9.87
C GLN A 92 2.80 0.16 -9.60
N LYS A 93 3.05 -0.82 -10.47
CA LYS A 93 4.28 -1.62 -10.43
C LYS A 93 5.48 -0.75 -10.80
N VAL A 94 6.50 -0.79 -9.97
CA VAL A 94 7.79 -0.12 -10.16
C VAL A 94 8.83 -1.22 -10.32
N CYS A 95 9.32 -1.40 -11.54
CA CYS A 95 10.31 -2.42 -11.85
C CYS A 95 11.61 -2.20 -11.07
N HIS A 96 12.25 -3.30 -10.69
CA HIS A 96 13.63 -3.26 -10.24
C HIS A 96 14.55 -2.77 -11.38
N PRO A 97 15.70 -2.16 -11.06
CA PRO A 97 16.70 -1.80 -12.07
C PRO A 97 17.05 -3.00 -12.95
N GLY A 98 17.25 -2.79 -14.25
CA GLY A 98 17.53 -3.87 -15.21
C GLY A 98 16.29 -4.67 -15.66
N TRP A 99 15.08 -4.32 -15.22
CA TRP A 99 13.85 -5.01 -15.63
C TRP A 99 12.82 -4.10 -16.30
N GLU A 100 12.12 -4.64 -17.28
CA GLU A 100 11.02 -3.97 -17.99
C GLU A 100 9.87 -4.91 -18.36
N GLY A 101 8.82 -4.34 -18.94
CA GLY A 101 7.59 -5.05 -19.27
C GLY A 101 6.44 -4.67 -18.33
N SER A 102 5.28 -5.29 -18.57
CA SER A 102 4.06 -4.98 -17.82
C SER A 102 4.06 -5.56 -16.39
N ASN A 103 4.82 -6.63 -16.19
CA ASN A 103 5.08 -7.29 -14.91
C ASN A 103 6.57 -7.24 -14.55
N CYS A 104 7.37 -6.41 -15.23
CA CYS A 104 8.82 -6.34 -15.01
C CYS A 104 9.47 -7.73 -15.14
N GLU A 105 9.02 -8.47 -16.16
CA GLU A 105 9.38 -9.85 -16.42
C GLU A 105 10.50 -10.00 -17.45
N ASN A 106 10.83 -8.91 -18.16
CA ASN A 106 11.85 -8.91 -19.20
C ASN A 106 13.11 -8.24 -18.68
N ASP A 107 14.23 -8.92 -18.88
CA ASP A 107 15.56 -8.38 -18.68
C ASP A 107 15.83 -7.27 -19.71
N ILE A 108 16.38 -6.16 -19.24
CA ILE A 108 16.86 -5.08 -20.10
C ILE A 108 18.27 -5.47 -20.56
N ASP A 109 18.48 -5.56 -21.86
CA ASP A 109 19.85 -5.66 -22.38
C ASP A 109 20.50 -4.27 -22.39
N GLU A 110 21.20 -3.91 -21.31
CA GLU A 110 21.87 -2.61 -21.23
C GLU A 110 22.94 -2.47 -22.31
N CYS A 111 23.67 -3.55 -22.61
CA CYS A 111 24.73 -3.55 -23.63
C CYS A 111 24.19 -3.21 -25.03
N SER A 112 22.98 -3.68 -25.34
CA SER A 112 22.29 -3.33 -26.59
C SER A 112 21.69 -1.93 -26.58
N ARG A 113 21.34 -1.39 -25.40
CA ARG A 113 20.79 -0.02 -25.26
C ARG A 113 21.84 1.07 -25.36
N ASP A 114 23.03 0.86 -24.79
CA ASP A 114 24.11 1.86 -24.82
C ASP A 114 25.47 1.20 -25.09
N SER A 115 25.94 1.34 -26.33
CA SER A 115 27.24 0.82 -26.75
C SER A 115 28.43 1.46 -26.03
N ASN A 116 28.24 2.58 -25.33
CA ASN A 116 29.30 3.29 -24.61
C ASN A 116 29.32 2.97 -23.09
N LEU A 117 28.53 2.00 -22.62
CA LEU A 117 28.50 1.58 -21.21
C LEU A 117 29.87 1.16 -20.66
N CYS A 118 30.69 0.52 -21.50
CA CYS A 118 32.02 0.03 -21.13
C CYS A 118 33.08 0.76 -21.97
N ASN A 119 33.53 1.93 -21.51
CA ASN A 119 34.52 2.76 -22.23
C ASN A 119 35.77 1.97 -22.68
N HIS A 120 36.40 1.21 -21.77
CA HIS A 120 37.62 0.44 -22.02
C HIS A 120 37.43 -1.06 -21.73
N GLY A 121 36.36 -1.64 -22.27
CA GLY A 121 36.04 -3.04 -22.09
C GLY A 121 34.91 -3.52 -22.98
N THR A 122 34.65 -4.82 -22.97
CA THR A 122 33.51 -5.43 -23.66
C THR A 122 32.33 -5.54 -22.71
N CYS A 123 31.17 -5.03 -23.11
CA CYS A 123 29.93 -5.19 -22.34
C CYS A 123 29.39 -6.62 -22.47
N VAL A 124 29.02 -7.23 -21.35
CA VAL A 124 28.35 -8.53 -21.29
C VAL A 124 27.08 -8.38 -20.49
N ASN A 125 25.94 -8.62 -21.13
CA ASN A 125 24.63 -8.58 -20.48
C ASN A 125 24.47 -9.74 -19.50
N SER A 126 23.85 -9.48 -18.36
CA SER A 126 23.47 -10.48 -17.35
C SER A 126 22.01 -10.25 -16.92
N LEU A 127 21.39 -11.20 -16.22
CA LEU A 127 20.01 -11.00 -15.77
C LEU A 127 19.94 -9.92 -14.69
N GLY A 128 19.17 -8.87 -14.97
CA GLY A 128 18.95 -7.69 -14.14
C GLY A 128 20.13 -6.72 -14.07
N SER A 129 21.19 -6.91 -14.87
CA SER A 129 22.42 -6.12 -14.79
C SER A 129 23.34 -6.37 -16.00
N TYR A 130 24.49 -5.70 -16.04
CA TYR A 130 25.55 -5.96 -17.00
C TYR A 130 26.93 -5.96 -16.31
N THR A 131 27.90 -6.61 -16.96
CA THR A 131 29.30 -6.61 -16.54
C THR A 131 30.20 -6.13 -17.66
N CYS A 132 31.11 -5.20 -17.35
CA CYS A 132 32.17 -4.79 -18.27
C CYS A 132 33.42 -5.66 -18.10
N LEU A 133 33.79 -6.39 -19.16
CA LEU A 133 35.09 -7.05 -19.25
C LEU A 133 36.17 -6.04 -19.65
N CYS A 134 36.86 -5.49 -18.65
CA CYS A 134 37.90 -4.49 -18.84
C CYS A 134 39.20 -5.05 -19.41
N GLN A 135 39.89 -4.22 -20.18
CA GLN A 135 41.27 -4.47 -20.61
C GLN A 135 42.25 -4.36 -19.42
N ASP A 136 43.44 -4.97 -19.56
CA ASP A 136 44.47 -4.94 -18.52
C ASP A 136 44.78 -3.51 -18.05
N GLY A 137 44.71 -3.30 -16.73
CA GLY A 137 44.94 -1.98 -16.10
C GLY A 137 43.67 -1.15 -15.84
N TYR A 138 42.50 -1.62 -16.24
CA TYR A 138 41.21 -0.97 -15.96
C TYR A 138 40.34 -1.77 -14.99
N ILE A 139 39.52 -1.06 -14.18
CA ILE A 139 38.56 -1.65 -13.25
C ILE A 139 37.17 -1.50 -13.85
N GLY A 140 36.42 -2.60 -13.94
CA GLY A 140 35.07 -2.62 -14.49
C GLY A 140 34.03 -2.03 -13.55
N LYS A 141 33.01 -1.40 -14.14
CA LYS A 141 31.78 -1.06 -13.42
C LYS A 141 30.88 -2.30 -13.40
N GLN A 142 30.41 -2.66 -12.22
CA GLN A 142 29.32 -3.62 -12.01
C GLN A 142 28.20 -2.83 -11.33
N GLU A 143 27.03 -2.75 -11.97
CA GLU A 143 25.82 -2.27 -11.30
C GLU A 143 25.27 -3.48 -10.52
N LEU A 144 25.18 -3.35 -9.19
CA LEU A 144 24.60 -4.37 -8.31
C LEU A 144 23.08 -4.23 -8.26
#